data_AF-A0A379WVM9-F1
#
_entry.id   AF-A0A379WVM9-F1
#
_cell.length_a   1.000
_cell.length_b   1.000
_cell.length_c   1.000
_cell.angle_alpha   90.00
_cell.angle_beta   90.00
_cell.angle_gamma   90.00
#
_symmetry.space_group_name_H-M   'P 1'
#
loop_
_entity.id
_entity.type
_entity.pdbx_description
1 polymer ?
#
loop_
_entity_poly.entity_id
_entity_poly.type
_entity_poly.pdbx_seq_one_letter_code
_entity_poly.pdbx_strand_id
1 'polypeptide(L)'
;MNVKVTNEAEIAMASESKLDPDVDTGDSDNRNGQALLDLQNSNVVGGNKTFNDAYATLVSDVGNKTSTLKTSSTTQANVVKQLYKQQQSVSGVNLDEEYGNLQRYQQYYLANAQVLQTANALFDALLNIR
;
A
#
# COMPACT_ATOMS: atom_id res chain seq x y z
N MET A 1 5.80 48.25 -34.07
CA MET A 1 5.58 47.52 -32.80
C MET A 1 6.26 48.31 -31.70
N ASN A 2 5.51 48.97 -30.81
CA ASN A 2 6.09 49.49 -29.57
C ASN A 2 6.22 48.32 -28.61
N VAL A 3 7.44 47.83 -28.39
CA VAL A 3 7.72 46.91 -27.30
C VAL A 3 7.55 47.68 -25.98
N LYS A 4 6.78 47.11 -25.04
CA LYS A 4 6.50 47.74 -23.74
C LYS A 4 7.68 47.72 -22.78
N VAL A 5 8.66 46.86 -23.06
CA VAL A 5 9.93 46.80 -22.34
C VAL A 5 10.95 47.43 -23.26
N THR A 6 11.39 48.63 -22.89
CA THR A 6 12.41 49.41 -23.62
C THR A 6 13.71 49.53 -22.82
N ASN A 7 13.74 48.97 -21.61
CA ASN A 7 14.87 49.01 -20.69
C ASN A 7 14.98 47.65 -19.98
N GLU A 8 16.15 47.01 -20.07
CA GLU A 8 16.45 45.73 -19.44
C GLU A 8 16.37 45.79 -17.90
N ALA A 9 16.52 46.98 -17.30
CA ALA A 9 16.29 47.20 -15.87
C ALA A 9 14.82 46.99 -15.44
N GLU A 10 13.87 46.96 -16.37
CA GLU A 10 12.47 46.59 -16.11
C GLU A 10 12.24 45.06 -16.14
N ILE A 11 13.27 44.29 -16.52
CA ILE A 11 13.26 42.82 -16.45
C ILE A 11 13.72 42.42 -15.06
N ALA A 12 12.96 41.55 -14.38
CA ALA A 12 13.25 41.08 -13.01
C ALA A 12 14.65 40.43 -12.82
N MET A 13 15.36 40.15 -13.91
CA MET A 13 16.69 39.55 -13.94
C MET A 13 17.83 40.57 -13.80
N ALA A 14 17.56 41.85 -14.07
CA ALA A 14 18.51 42.96 -13.89
C ALA A 14 18.48 43.49 -12.45
N SER A 15 19.62 44.00 -11.96
CA SER A 15 19.72 44.56 -10.62
C SER A 15 19.07 45.95 -10.56
N GLU A 16 18.34 46.26 -9.47
CA GLU A 16 17.83 47.62 -9.27
C GLU A 16 19.00 48.59 -8.99
N SER A 17 19.13 49.65 -9.79
CA SER A 17 20.12 50.74 -9.64
C SER A 17 20.10 51.42 -8.25
N LYS A 18 19.04 51.23 -7.45
CA LYS A 18 18.88 51.87 -6.13
C LYS A 18 19.74 51.28 -5.02
N LEU A 19 20.36 50.13 -5.22
CA LEU A 19 21.17 49.45 -4.20
C LEU A 19 22.67 49.81 -4.26
N ASP A 20 23.16 50.33 -5.38
CA ASP A 20 24.56 50.75 -5.54
C ASP A 20 24.71 51.80 -6.67
N PRO A 21 25.11 53.06 -6.37
CA PRO A 21 25.21 54.14 -7.35
C PRO A 21 26.42 54.03 -8.30
N ASP A 22 27.38 53.13 -8.07
CA ASP A 22 28.57 52.93 -8.92
C ASP A 22 28.37 51.88 -10.03
N VAL A 23 27.14 51.37 -10.16
CA VAL A 23 26.85 50.23 -11.00
C VAL A 23 26.30 50.64 -12.36
N ASP A 24 27.09 50.38 -13.42
CA ASP A 24 26.65 50.47 -14.81
C ASP A 24 25.60 49.38 -15.10
N THR A 25 24.32 49.76 -15.10
CA THR A 25 23.20 48.89 -15.47
C THR A 25 23.03 48.87 -16.99
N GLY A 26 24.08 48.47 -17.70
CA GLY A 26 24.05 48.37 -19.17
C GLY A 26 23.03 47.34 -19.67
N ASP A 27 22.76 47.39 -20.97
CA ASP A 27 21.75 46.63 -21.75
C ASP A 27 21.87 45.08 -21.67
N SER A 28 22.58 44.51 -20.69
CA SER A 28 22.76 43.07 -20.48
C SER A 28 22.90 42.66 -19.01
N ASP A 29 22.40 43.47 -18.06
CA ASP A 29 22.45 43.10 -16.64
C ASP A 29 21.56 41.88 -16.33
N ASN A 30 22.18 40.82 -15.82
CA ASN A 30 21.53 39.56 -15.43
C ASN A 30 21.89 39.11 -14.00
N ARG A 31 22.36 40.03 -13.15
CA ARG A 31 22.92 39.70 -11.83
C ARG A 31 21.93 39.07 -10.87
N ASN A 32 20.63 39.38 -10.92
CA ASN A 32 19.63 38.66 -10.12
C ASN A 32 19.50 37.20 -10.58
N GLY A 33 19.63 36.96 -11.89
CA GLY A 33 19.71 35.62 -12.46
C GLY A 33 20.95 34.87 -12.00
N GLN A 34 22.10 35.53 -11.99
CA GLN A 34 23.34 34.96 -11.46
C GLN A 34 23.22 34.66 -9.96
N ALA A 35 22.67 35.58 -9.17
CA ALA A 35 22.43 35.37 -7.74
C ALA A 35 21.47 34.20 -7.46
N LEU A 36 20.47 33.98 -8.32
CA LEU A 36 19.58 32.81 -8.22
C LEU A 36 20.30 31.51 -8.55
N LEU A 37 21.17 31.50 -9.58
CA LEU A 37 22.01 30.35 -9.91
C LEU A 37 23.02 30.05 -8.80
N ASP A 38 23.62 31.09 -8.21
CA ASP A 38 24.54 30.95 -7.08
C ASP A 38 23.81 30.42 -5.85
N LEU A 39 22.57 30.87 -5.60
CA LEU A 39 21.72 30.35 -4.53
C LEU A 39 21.37 28.86 -4.73
N GLN A 40 21.13 28.42 -5.96
CA GLN A 40 20.90 27.00 -6.27
C GLN A 40 22.10 26.13 -5.86
N ASN A 41 23.31 26.64 -6.08
CA ASN A 41 24.58 25.96 -5.77
C ASN A 41 25.05 26.22 -4.32
N SER A 42 24.41 27.13 -3.60
CA SER A 42 24.80 27.51 -2.25
C SER A 42 24.29 26.50 -1.22
N ASN A 43 25.10 26.27 -0.19
CA ASN A 43 24.84 25.31 0.88
C ASN A 43 23.90 25.86 1.97
N VAL A 44 22.72 26.34 1.57
CA VAL A 44 21.78 27.01 2.47
C VAL A 44 20.86 26.06 3.23
N VAL A 45 20.66 24.83 2.74
CA VAL A 45 19.76 23.88 3.40
C VAL A 45 20.49 23.21 4.57
N GLY A 46 20.02 23.49 5.79
CA GLY A 46 20.64 22.97 7.02
C GLY A 46 22.10 23.42 7.23
N GLY A 47 22.53 24.47 6.52
CA GLY A 47 23.87 25.06 6.61
C GLY A 47 24.99 24.31 5.89
N ASN A 48 24.72 23.19 5.21
CA ASN A 48 25.77 22.42 4.50
C ASN A 48 25.25 21.59 3.30
N LYS A 49 24.07 21.89 2.75
CA LYS A 49 23.53 21.20 1.57
C LYS A 49 22.96 22.19 0.57
N THR A 50 23.17 21.91 -0.71
CA THR A 50 22.45 22.58 -1.78
C THR A 50 20.99 22.14 -1.78
N PHE A 51 20.14 22.89 -2.48
CA PHE A 51 18.73 22.51 -2.67
C PHE A 51 18.58 21.17 -3.38
N ASN A 52 19.45 20.89 -4.37
CA ASN A 52 19.46 19.64 -5.10
C ASN A 52 19.85 18.46 -4.19
N ASP A 53 20.85 18.61 -3.33
CA ASP A 53 21.29 17.56 -2.41
C ASP A 53 20.21 17.24 -1.37
N ALA A 54 19.57 18.28 -0.83
CA ALA A 54 18.49 18.12 0.13
C ALA A 54 17.29 17.41 -0.50
N TYR A 55 16.92 17.79 -1.73
CA TYR A 55 15.85 17.14 -2.48
C TYR A 55 16.18 15.67 -2.80
N ALA A 56 17.39 15.40 -3.30
CA ALA A 56 17.84 14.03 -3.58
C ALA A 56 17.85 13.15 -2.32
N THR A 57 18.27 13.70 -1.18
CA THR A 57 18.23 13.01 0.12
C THR A 57 16.80 12.68 0.52
N LEU A 58 15.87 13.64 0.41
CA LEU A 58 14.46 13.43 0.73
C LEU A 58 13.82 12.34 -0.13
N VAL A 59 14.04 12.40 -1.45
CA VAL A 59 13.53 11.39 -2.39
C VAL A 59 14.11 10.02 -2.08
N SER A 60 15.40 9.95 -1.75
CA SER A 60 16.07 8.70 -1.38
C SER A 60 15.50 8.12 -0.07
N ASP A 61 15.28 8.96 0.94
CA ASP A 61 14.69 8.53 2.22
C ASP A 61 13.28 7.96 2.02
N VAL A 62 12.42 8.69 1.29
CA VAL A 62 11.07 8.23 0.96
C VAL A 62 11.11 6.91 0.16
N GLY A 63 12.00 6.81 -0.83
CA GLY A 63 12.18 5.59 -1.63
C GLY A 63 12.60 4.39 -0.79
N ASN A 64 13.61 4.57 0.07
CA ASN A 64 14.13 3.53 0.96
C ASN A 64 13.06 3.08 1.98
N LYS A 65 12.36 4.03 2.59
CA LYS A 65 11.29 3.74 3.54
C LYS A 65 10.14 2.99 2.87
N THR A 66 9.75 3.41 1.67
CA THR A 66 8.70 2.75 0.88
C THR A 66 9.09 1.32 0.51
N SER A 67 10.33 1.11 0.05
CA SER A 67 10.86 -0.22 -0.27
C SER A 67 10.83 -1.15 0.95
N THR A 68 11.29 -0.65 2.10
CA THR A 68 11.29 -1.38 3.37
C THR A 68 9.87 -1.77 3.82
N LEU A 69 8.93 -0.83 3.72
CA LEU A 69 7.53 -1.07 4.07
C LEU A 69 6.86 -2.08 3.13
N LYS A 70 7.18 -2.05 1.84
CA LYS A 70 6.65 -3.02 0.86
C LYS A 70 7.11 -4.45 1.17
N THR A 71 8.39 -4.62 1.50
CA THR A 71 8.93 -5.91 1.93
C THR A 71 8.28 -6.36 3.24
N SER A 72 8.17 -5.48 4.23
CA SER A 72 7.55 -5.79 5.52
C SER A 72 6.08 -6.20 5.38
N SER A 73 5.32 -5.50 4.54
CA SER A 73 3.92 -5.82 4.24
C SER A 73 3.78 -7.22 3.61
N THR A 74 4.65 -7.54 2.64
CA THR A 74 4.67 -8.87 2.00
C THR A 74 4.99 -9.97 3.01
N THR A 75 6.00 -9.76 3.86
CA THR A 75 6.35 -10.69 4.93
C THR A 75 5.18 -10.90 5.89
N GLN A 76 4.52 -9.83 6.33
CA GLN A 76 3.39 -9.92 7.24
C GLN A 76 2.20 -10.68 6.61
N ALA A 77 1.91 -10.43 5.33
CA ALA A 77 0.88 -11.16 4.60
C ALA A 77 1.19 -12.67 4.53
N ASN A 78 2.46 -13.02 4.32
CA ASN A 78 2.91 -14.41 4.34
C ASN A 78 2.77 -15.05 5.73
N VAL A 79 3.12 -14.32 6.80
CA VAL A 79 2.94 -14.78 8.19
C VAL A 79 1.46 -15.04 8.48
N VAL A 80 0.58 -14.11 8.14
CA VAL A 80 -0.87 -14.28 8.32
C VAL A 80 -1.37 -15.51 7.57
N LYS A 81 -0.95 -15.69 6.30
CA LYS A 81 -1.32 -16.86 5.50
C LYS A 81 -0.82 -18.17 6.12
N GLN A 82 0.38 -18.18 6.69
CA GLN A 82 0.95 -19.35 7.35
C GLN A 82 0.19 -19.68 8.64
N LEU A 83 -0.08 -18.67 9.47
CA LEU A 83 -0.87 -18.84 10.69
C LEU A 83 -2.29 -19.32 10.40
N TYR A 84 -2.93 -18.77 9.35
CA TYR A 84 -4.25 -19.23 8.92
C TYR A 84 -4.23 -20.70 8.48
N LYS A 85 -3.22 -21.13 7.72
CA LYS A 85 -3.05 -22.54 7.36
C LYS A 85 -2.83 -23.42 8.58
N GLN A 86 -2.04 -22.96 9.55
CA GLN A 86 -1.78 -23.70 10.78
C GLN A 86 -3.05 -23.84 11.63
N GLN A 87 -3.85 -22.77 11.72
CA GLN A 87 -5.16 -22.80 12.35
C GLN A 87 -6.09 -23.80 11.67
N GLN A 88 -6.19 -23.76 10.34
CA GLN A 88 -7.00 -24.71 9.56
C GLN A 88 -6.50 -26.16 9.69
N SER A 89 -5.20 -26.39 9.93
CA SER A 89 -4.68 -27.74 10.14
C SER A 89 -5.09 -28.36 11.48
N VAL A 90 -5.41 -27.53 12.50
CA VAL A 90 -5.76 -28.00 13.85
C VAL A 90 -7.26 -27.95 14.09
N SER A 91 -7.91 -26.89 13.62
CA SER A 91 -9.33 -26.61 13.87
C SER A 91 -10.13 -26.46 12.59
N GLY A 92 -9.53 -26.76 11.45
CA GLY A 92 -10.24 -26.76 10.19
C GLY A 92 -11.12 -27.98 10.03
N VAL A 93 -12.23 -27.77 9.35
CA VAL A 93 -13.18 -28.83 8.99
C VAL A 93 -12.93 -29.21 7.53
N ASN A 94 -12.88 -30.50 7.24
CA ASN A 94 -12.83 -31.00 5.87
C ASN A 94 -14.26 -31.36 5.43
N LEU A 95 -14.81 -30.57 4.51
CA LEU A 95 -16.19 -30.75 4.03
C LEU A 95 -16.43 -32.13 3.39
N ASP A 96 -15.41 -32.74 2.79
CA ASP A 96 -15.54 -34.07 2.18
C ASP A 96 -15.65 -35.17 3.26
N GLU A 97 -14.90 -35.03 4.36
CA GLU A 97 -14.98 -35.93 5.50
C GLU A 97 -16.31 -35.76 6.25
N GLU A 98 -16.73 -34.52 6.49
CA GLU A 98 -18.04 -34.22 7.06
C GLU A 98 -19.17 -34.74 6.18
N TYR A 99 -19.06 -34.61 4.86
CA TYR A 99 -20.06 -35.16 3.92
C TYR A 99 -20.09 -36.69 3.95
N GLY A 100 -18.93 -37.35 4.01
CA GLY A 100 -18.85 -38.80 4.18
C GLY A 100 -19.49 -39.26 5.50
N ASN A 101 -19.20 -38.57 6.60
CA ASN A 101 -19.79 -38.84 7.90
C ASN A 101 -21.31 -38.60 7.88
N LEU A 102 -21.76 -37.51 7.28
CA LEU A 102 -23.17 -37.20 7.10
C LEU A 102 -23.89 -38.28 6.29
N GLN A 103 -23.31 -38.75 5.19
CA GLN A 103 -23.89 -39.84 4.39
C GLN A 103 -23.99 -41.14 5.19
N ARG A 104 -22.95 -41.45 5.97
CA ARG A 104 -22.95 -42.61 6.88
C ARG A 104 -24.04 -42.50 7.94
N TYR A 105 -24.24 -41.33 8.55
CA TYR A 105 -25.32 -41.10 9.50
C TYR A 105 -26.71 -41.21 8.86
N GLN A 106 -26.88 -40.71 7.62
CA GLN A 106 -28.11 -40.89 6.86
C GLN A 106 -28.39 -42.37 6.58
N GLN A 107 -27.37 -43.15 6.22
CA GLN A 107 -27.53 -44.60 5.99
C GLN A 107 -27.91 -45.33 7.28
N TYR A 108 -27.28 -45.00 8.41
CA TYR A 108 -27.67 -45.57 9.71
C TYR A 108 -29.09 -45.20 10.10
N TYR A 109 -29.53 -43.97 9.81
CA TYR A 109 -30.90 -43.55 10.06
C TYR A 109 -31.91 -44.41 9.27
N LEU A 110 -31.67 -44.60 7.96
CA LEU A 110 -32.51 -45.45 7.12
C LEU A 110 -32.51 -46.92 7.57
N ALA A 111 -31.35 -47.46 7.94
CA ALA A 111 -31.24 -48.82 8.46
C ALA A 111 -32.05 -49.01 9.76
N ASN A 112 -31.95 -48.06 10.69
CA ASN A 112 -32.74 -48.09 11.94
C ASN A 112 -34.24 -47.94 11.67
N ALA A 113 -34.63 -47.10 10.69
CA ALA A 113 -36.03 -47.00 10.27
C ALA A 113 -36.57 -48.33 9.75
N GLN A 114 -35.76 -49.09 8.99
CA GLN A 114 -36.15 -50.41 8.49
C GLN A 114 -36.24 -51.47 9.59
N VAL A 115 -35.35 -51.41 10.59
CA VAL A 115 -35.43 -52.25 11.80
C VAL A 115 -36.72 -51.96 12.56
N LEU A 116 -37.06 -50.69 12.79
CA LEU A 116 -38.32 -50.30 13.43
C LEU A 116 -39.54 -50.78 12.64
N GLN A 117 -39.51 -50.67 11.31
CA GLN A 117 -40.59 -51.17 10.46
C GLN A 117 -40.77 -52.69 10.60
N THR A 118 -39.67 -53.44 10.68
CA THR A 118 -39.70 -54.89 10.88
C THR A 118 -40.17 -55.26 12.29
N ALA A 119 -39.75 -54.50 13.31
CA ALA A 119 -40.21 -54.67 14.69
C ALA A 119 -41.73 -54.43 14.82
N ASN A 120 -42.25 -53.38 14.18
CA ASN A 120 -43.69 -53.12 14.13
C ASN A 120 -44.44 -54.28 13.45
N ALA A 121 -43.94 -54.75 12.30
CA ALA A 121 -44.54 -55.90 11.60
C ALA A 121 -44.55 -57.18 12.46
N LEU A 122 -43.49 -57.43 13.24
CA LEU A 122 -43.43 -58.55 14.18
C LEU A 122 -44.43 -58.38 15.33
N PHE A 123 -44.57 -57.16 15.86
CA PHE A 123 -45.52 -56.84 16.92
C PHE A 123 -46.97 -57.06 16.47
N ASP A 124 -47.32 -56.57 15.28
CA ASP A 124 -48.63 -56.76 14.65
C ASP A 124 -48.93 -58.24 14.38
N ALA A 125 -47.94 -59.02 13.95
CA ALA A 125 -48.07 -60.46 13.74
C ALA A 125 -48.35 -61.20 15.06
N LEU A 126 -47.65 -60.86 16.15
CA LEU A 126 -47.89 -61.46 17.47
C LEU A 126 -49.26 -61.11 18.05
N LEU A 127 -49.74 -59.88 17.81
CA LEU A 127 -51.08 -59.46 18.26
C LEU A 127 -52.20 -60.15 17.48
N ASN A 128 -52.03 -60.40 16.17
CA ASN A 128 -53.03 -61.08 15.34
C ASN A 128 -53.17 -62.58 15.59
N ILE A 129 -52.23 -63.21 16.31
CA ILE A 129 -52.30 -64.65 16.65
C ILE A 129 -53.19 -64.91 17.89
N ARG A 130 -53.65 -63.87 18.59
CA ARG A 130 -54.53 -63.98 19.76
C ARG A 130 -55.99 -63.73 19.44
#